data_AF-A0A7X8MXW5-F1
#
_entry.id   AF-A0A7X8MXW5-F1
#
_cell.length_a   1.000
_cell.length_b   1.000
_cell.length_c   1.000
_cell.angle_alpha   90.00
_cell.angle_beta   90.00
_cell.angle_gamma   90.00
#
_symmetry.space_group_name_H-M   'P 1'
#
loop_
_entity.id
_entity.type
_entity.pdbx_description
1 polymer ?
#
loop_
_entity_poly.entity_id
_entity_poly.type
_entity_poly.pdbx_seq_one_letter_code
_entity_poly.pdbx_strand_id
1 'polypeptide(L)'
;MDLKQRARTEQFTVELVRAMPHLTVSQAVSAAMQLSESMELPRFEDFGSLVTLVNGLQLRPAFEWELFGYEPVDDALPIRLEVPHEPGRNQRIHFEDHYLSTHTRRVHPPGVHLPDYRDSVGGWRKRLGYVTRPSLEYTAFTSAAANRKIPMRRVEMLGNLWKIGAVATWENDRDGETSWCHVGRHPLPGESPHPEMTEHDAWYHLRIHPEIGRDVIVEIARCLAEIHLGYVEKLWDAPPPEGAQRGPESEAAAYIALERLWIPQRSRRTDWYRRYTAGEPMPVEFRWNAVFRVAEQIEDLLRGDTAPVTAYAGGS
;
A
#
# COMPACT_ATOMS: atom_id res chain seq x y z
N MET A 1 13.24 -12.05 21.54
CA MET A 1 12.92 -10.62 21.37
C MET A 1 11.77 -10.30 22.32
N ASP A 2 11.87 -9.22 23.10
CA ASP A 2 10.77 -8.74 23.93
C ASP A 2 9.53 -8.44 23.06
N LEU A 3 8.33 -8.80 23.53
CA LEU A 3 7.08 -8.58 22.80
C LEU A 3 6.84 -7.09 22.53
N LYS A 4 7.25 -6.21 23.44
CA LYS A 4 7.15 -4.76 23.23
C LYS A 4 8.12 -4.27 22.16
N GLN A 5 9.35 -4.77 22.18
CA GLN A 5 10.35 -4.49 21.14
C GLN A 5 9.87 -4.99 19.77
N ARG A 6 9.23 -6.16 19.73
CA ARG A 6 8.59 -6.70 18.52
C ARG A 6 7.55 -5.74 17.97
N ALA A 7 6.57 -5.37 18.79
CA ALA A 7 5.49 -4.48 18.39
C ALA A 7 6.03 -3.13 17.88
N ARG A 8 7.07 -2.59 18.53
CA ARG A 8 7.72 -1.35 18.10
C ARG A 8 8.43 -1.46 16.76
N THR A 9 9.11 -2.59 16.52
CA THR A 9 9.77 -2.88 15.24
C THR A 9 8.76 -3.07 14.11
N GLU A 10 7.63 -3.71 14.40
CA GLU A 10 6.51 -3.86 13.47
C GLU A 10 5.90 -2.49 13.12
N GLN A 11 5.63 -1.64 14.11
CA GLN A 11 5.18 -0.25 13.87
C GLN A 11 6.20 0.53 13.03
N PHE A 12 7.50 0.43 13.34
CA PHE A 12 8.54 1.12 12.58
C PHE A 12 8.52 0.68 11.11
N THR A 13 8.43 -0.63 10.87
CA THR A 13 8.36 -1.21 9.53
C THR A 13 7.14 -0.69 8.77
N VAL A 14 5.96 -0.75 9.38
CA VAL A 14 4.71 -0.27 8.77
C VAL A 14 4.78 1.21 8.42
N GLU A 15 5.22 2.05 9.37
CA GLU A 15 5.31 3.49 9.15
C GLU A 15 6.37 3.84 8.10
N LEU A 16 7.52 3.16 8.08
CA LEU A 16 8.55 3.37 7.05
C LEU A 16 8.02 3.03 5.66
N VAL A 17 7.36 1.88 5.51
CA VAL A 17 6.71 1.47 4.26
C VAL A 17 5.70 2.52 3.81
N ARG A 18 4.88 3.05 4.73
CA ARG A 18 3.91 4.12 4.43
C ARG A 18 4.56 5.44 4.02
N ALA A 19 5.73 5.74 4.59
CA ALA A 19 6.46 6.99 4.36
C ALA A 19 7.24 7.02 3.02
N MET A 20 7.60 5.85 2.48
CA MET A 20 8.53 5.72 1.33
C MET A 20 7.88 5.11 0.06
N PRO A 21 6.92 5.81 -0.58
CA PRO A 21 6.22 5.35 -1.79
C PRO A 21 7.08 5.35 -3.06
N HIS A 22 8.27 5.95 -3.01
CA HIS A 22 9.28 5.89 -4.07
C HIS A 22 10.04 4.56 -4.10
N LEU A 23 9.94 3.77 -3.03
CA LEU A 23 10.40 2.39 -2.96
C LEU A 23 9.20 1.45 -3.14
N THR A 24 9.42 0.26 -3.69
CA THR A 24 8.42 -0.81 -3.63
C THR A 24 8.17 -1.20 -2.17
N VAL A 25 7.04 -1.86 -1.87
CA VAL A 25 6.75 -2.26 -0.48
C VAL A 25 7.83 -3.21 0.02
N SER A 26 8.26 -4.15 -0.84
CA SER A 26 9.31 -5.10 -0.53
C SER A 26 10.66 -4.43 -0.24
N GLN A 27 11.05 -3.42 -1.03
CA GLN A 27 12.23 -2.60 -0.77
C GLN A 27 12.12 -1.85 0.56
N ALA A 28 10.99 -1.22 0.84
CA ALA A 28 10.80 -0.46 2.07
C ALA A 28 10.79 -1.37 3.32
N VAL A 29 10.25 -2.59 3.24
CA VAL A 29 10.36 -3.59 4.32
C VAL A 29 11.82 -3.98 4.54
N SER A 30 12.57 -4.25 3.46
CA SER A 30 14.01 -4.56 3.56
C SER A 30 14.81 -3.42 4.17
N ALA A 31 14.52 -2.17 3.78
CA ALA A 31 15.11 -0.98 4.37
C ALA A 31 14.79 -0.88 5.86
N ALA A 32 13.55 -1.15 6.27
CA ALA A 32 13.16 -1.10 7.67
C ALA A 32 13.89 -2.13 8.52
N MET A 33 14.06 -3.36 8.00
CA MET A 33 14.81 -4.41 8.69
C MET A 33 16.26 -3.95 8.93
N GLN A 34 16.96 -3.50 7.88
CA GLN A 34 18.35 -3.03 7.98
C GLN A 34 18.49 -1.82 8.91
N LEU A 35 17.58 -0.84 8.80
CA LEU A 35 17.60 0.35 9.66
C LEU A 35 17.31 0.01 11.11
N SER A 36 16.38 -0.91 11.39
CA SER A 36 15.99 -1.28 12.76
C SER A 36 17.13 -1.88 13.60
N GLU A 37 18.15 -2.47 12.96
CA GLU A 37 19.32 -3.02 13.64
C GLU A 37 20.22 -1.93 14.23
N SER A 38 20.26 -0.77 13.56
CA SER A 38 21.06 0.40 13.95
C SER A 38 20.31 1.40 14.83
N MET A 39 18.98 1.36 14.79
CA MET A 39 18.13 2.33 15.48
C MET A 39 17.75 1.86 16.88
N GLU A 40 17.84 2.75 17.86
CA GLU A 40 17.35 2.51 19.22
C GLU A 40 15.83 2.72 19.30
N LEU A 41 15.07 1.94 18.52
CA LEU A 41 13.60 2.02 18.42
C LEU A 41 12.87 2.02 19.78
N PRO A 42 13.32 1.29 20.82
CA PRO A 42 12.68 1.33 22.14
C PRO A 42 12.65 2.73 22.79
N ARG A 43 13.50 3.68 22.38
CA ARG A 43 13.50 5.05 22.90
C ARG A 43 12.29 5.86 22.45
N PHE A 44 11.58 5.42 21.42
CA PHE A 44 10.38 6.10 20.89
C PHE A 44 9.13 5.47 21.53
N GLU A 45 8.83 5.91 22.76
CA GLU A 45 7.82 5.28 23.62
C GLU A 45 6.38 5.44 23.09
N ASP A 46 6.07 6.54 22.43
CA ASP A 46 4.76 6.80 21.84
C ASP A 46 4.77 6.70 20.31
N PHE A 47 3.59 6.49 19.73
CA PHE A 47 3.43 6.34 18.28
C PHE A 47 3.73 7.63 17.50
N GLY A 48 3.45 8.81 18.07
CA GLY A 48 3.70 10.10 17.42
C GLY A 48 5.20 10.39 17.26
N SER A 49 5.99 10.08 18.28
CA SER A 49 7.46 10.18 18.22
C SER A 49 8.06 9.25 17.17
N LEU A 50 7.55 8.02 17.05
CA LEU A 50 7.97 7.08 16.00
C LEU A 50 7.63 7.59 14.59
N VAL A 51 6.42 8.10 14.39
CA VAL A 51 6.00 8.70 13.11
C VAL A 51 6.87 9.93 12.78
N THR A 52 7.25 10.72 13.78
CA THR A 52 8.14 11.88 13.60
C THR A 52 9.53 11.46 13.16
N LEU A 53 10.11 10.41 13.77
CA LEU A 53 11.37 9.81 13.33
C LEU A 53 11.28 9.40 11.87
N VAL A 54 10.29 8.58 11.52
CA VAL A 54 10.12 8.04 10.16
C VAL A 54 9.98 9.16 9.12
N ASN A 55 9.19 10.18 9.41
CA ASN A 55 9.01 11.34 8.51
C ASN A 55 10.27 12.21 8.37
N GLY A 56 11.27 12.05 9.24
CA GLY A 56 12.58 12.68 9.15
C GLY A 56 13.60 11.87 8.34
N LEU A 57 13.35 10.59 8.08
CA LEU A 57 14.27 9.73 7.34
C LEU A 57 14.24 10.05 5.84
N GLN A 58 15.39 10.43 5.32
CA GLN A 58 15.61 10.72 3.90
C GLN A 58 16.51 9.64 3.32
N LEU A 59 15.91 8.53 2.87
CA LEU A 59 16.64 7.43 2.27
C LEU A 59 16.67 7.61 0.76
N ARG A 60 17.87 7.78 0.21
CA ARG A 60 18.09 7.99 -1.23
C ARG A 60 19.18 7.06 -1.76
N PRO A 61 19.12 6.69 -3.05
CA PRO A 61 20.17 5.93 -3.71
C PRO A 61 21.53 6.64 -3.63
N ALA A 62 22.62 5.86 -3.56
CA ALA A 62 23.99 6.37 -3.55
C ALA A 62 24.29 7.27 -4.75
N PHE A 63 23.83 6.88 -5.95
CA PHE A 63 24.05 7.68 -7.16
C PHE A 63 23.40 9.07 -7.09
N GLU A 64 22.26 9.20 -6.39
CA GLU A 64 21.59 10.49 -6.26
C GLU A 64 22.40 11.41 -5.35
N TRP A 65 22.88 10.90 -4.22
CA TRP A 65 23.79 11.66 -3.35
C TRP A 65 25.03 12.15 -4.10
N GLU A 66 25.70 11.24 -4.83
CA GLU A 66 26.88 11.54 -5.62
C GLU A 66 26.61 12.62 -6.68
N LEU A 67 25.51 12.49 -7.43
CA LEU A 67 25.11 13.44 -8.48
C LEU A 67 24.97 14.88 -7.95
N PHE A 68 24.55 15.04 -6.68
CA PHE A 68 24.38 16.34 -6.04
C PHE A 68 25.56 16.73 -5.13
N GLY A 69 26.67 16.01 -5.22
CA GLY A 69 27.94 16.34 -4.60
C GLY A 69 28.07 15.97 -3.12
N TYR A 70 27.38 14.92 -2.72
CA TYR A 70 27.46 14.29 -1.41
C TYR A 70 28.23 12.98 -1.50
N GLU A 71 28.93 12.62 -0.43
CA GLU A 71 29.55 11.31 -0.25
C GLU A 71 29.15 10.72 1.11
N PRO A 72 29.16 9.39 1.26
CA PRO A 72 28.99 8.75 2.57
C PRO A 72 30.09 9.17 3.55
N VAL A 73 29.74 9.33 4.83
CA VAL A 73 30.74 9.46 5.90
C VAL A 73 31.41 8.12 6.21
N ASP A 74 32.54 8.12 6.90
CA ASP A 74 33.36 6.91 7.12
C ASP A 74 32.61 5.77 7.84
N ASP A 75 31.65 6.11 8.71
CA ASP A 75 30.79 5.18 9.45
C ASP A 75 29.37 5.06 8.88
N ALA A 76 29.16 5.51 7.64
CA ALA A 76 27.87 5.45 6.97
C ALA A 76 27.38 4.00 6.86
N LEU A 77 26.13 3.76 7.29
CA LEU A 77 25.47 2.48 7.12
C LEU A 77 24.77 2.44 5.76
N PRO A 78 25.24 1.61 4.80
CA PRO A 78 24.54 1.41 3.53
C PRO A 78 23.30 0.55 3.75
N ILE A 79 22.19 0.97 3.17
CA ILE A 79 20.96 0.20 3.07
C ILE A 79 20.91 -0.40 1.67
N ARG A 80 21.15 -1.70 1.58
CA ARG A 80 21.30 -2.38 0.29
C ARG A 80 19.95 -2.88 -0.18
N LEU A 81 19.45 -2.32 -1.29
CA LEU A 81 18.13 -2.63 -1.82
C LEU A 81 18.24 -3.27 -3.20
N GLU A 82 17.42 -4.28 -3.46
CA GLU A 82 17.29 -4.87 -4.79
C GLU A 82 16.71 -3.83 -5.76
N VAL A 83 17.29 -3.68 -6.93
CA VAL A 83 16.77 -2.78 -7.97
C VAL A 83 15.60 -3.48 -8.66
N PRO A 84 14.42 -2.83 -8.79
CA PRO A 84 13.25 -3.46 -9.40
C PRO A 84 13.52 -3.88 -10.85
N HIS A 85 13.09 -5.08 -11.21
CA HIS A 85 13.27 -5.62 -12.55
C HIS A 85 12.28 -4.96 -13.52
N GLU A 86 12.80 -4.32 -14.58
CA GLU A 86 11.98 -3.91 -15.71
C GLU A 86 11.73 -5.10 -16.66
N PRO A 87 10.47 -5.38 -17.05
CA PRO A 87 10.17 -6.42 -18.04
C PRO A 87 10.94 -6.19 -19.34
N GLY A 88 11.71 -7.20 -19.78
CA GLY A 88 12.47 -7.14 -21.03
C GLY A 88 13.94 -6.69 -20.90
N ARG A 89 14.42 -6.35 -19.69
CA ARG A 89 15.85 -6.16 -19.40
C ARG A 89 16.48 -7.37 -18.71
N ASN A 90 17.81 -7.39 -18.66
CA ASN A 90 18.63 -8.46 -18.10
C ASN A 90 18.12 -8.87 -16.70
N GLN A 91 17.66 -10.11 -16.54
CA GLN A 91 16.99 -10.61 -15.33
C GLN A 91 17.95 -10.91 -14.16
N ARG A 92 19.12 -10.27 -14.15
CA ARG A 92 20.08 -10.46 -13.05
C ARG A 92 19.70 -9.55 -11.90
N ILE A 93 19.43 -10.18 -10.75
CA ILE A 93 19.28 -9.49 -9.48
C ILE A 93 20.54 -8.64 -9.26
N HIS A 94 20.33 -7.34 -9.07
CA HIS A 94 21.38 -6.42 -8.70
C HIS A 94 20.88 -5.53 -7.58
N PHE A 95 21.82 -5.04 -6.79
CA PHE A 95 21.54 -4.28 -5.58
C PHE A 95 22.19 -2.92 -5.69
N GLU A 96 21.52 -1.93 -5.13
CA GLU A 96 21.98 -0.56 -5.02
C GLU A 96 22.00 -0.14 -3.55
N ASP A 97 23.09 0.50 -3.15
CA ASP A 97 23.22 1.06 -1.82
C ASP A 97 22.42 2.37 -1.74
N HIS A 98 21.72 2.54 -0.63
CA HIS A 98 21.01 3.74 -0.26
C HIS A 98 21.55 4.25 1.06
N TYR A 99 21.57 5.57 1.22
CA TYR A 99 22.05 6.21 2.45
C TYR A 99 21.01 7.18 2.99
N LEU A 100 20.93 7.24 4.32
CA LEU A 100 20.23 8.32 5.01
C LEU A 100 21.01 9.62 4.86
N SER A 101 20.31 10.75 4.82
CA SER A 101 20.95 12.08 4.80
C SER A 101 21.97 12.28 5.91
N THR A 102 21.72 11.73 7.10
CA THR A 102 22.62 11.80 8.27
C THR A 102 23.92 11.01 8.09
N HIS A 103 23.97 10.09 7.12
CA HIS A 103 25.16 9.29 6.77
C HIS A 103 25.91 9.86 5.57
N THR A 104 25.61 11.09 5.16
CA THR A 104 26.26 11.74 4.02
C THR A 104 26.78 13.10 4.40
N ARG A 105 27.87 13.52 3.74
CA ARG A 105 28.43 14.87 3.86
C ARG A 105 28.59 15.49 2.49
N ARG A 106 28.47 16.80 2.40
CA ARG A 106 28.68 17.53 1.15
C ARG A 106 30.17 17.79 0.95
N VAL A 107 30.69 17.42 -0.22
CA VAL A 107 32.11 17.61 -0.57
C VAL A 107 32.34 18.59 -1.72
N HIS A 108 31.37 18.77 -2.60
CA HIS A 108 31.51 19.70 -3.73
C HIS A 108 30.89 21.08 -3.43
N PRO A 109 31.50 22.18 -3.90
CA PRO A 109 30.97 23.53 -3.72
C PRO A 109 29.61 23.73 -4.42
N PRO A 110 28.80 24.72 -3.98
CA PRO A 110 27.41 24.87 -4.44
C PRO A 110 27.32 25.25 -5.92
N GLY A 111 26.91 24.28 -6.74
CA GLY A 111 26.49 24.51 -8.14
C GLY A 111 25.16 23.86 -8.50
N VAL A 112 24.77 22.79 -7.80
CA VAL A 112 23.50 22.07 -7.97
C VAL A 112 22.90 21.79 -6.59
N HIS A 113 21.58 21.94 -6.46
CA HIS A 113 20.84 21.68 -5.23
C HIS A 113 20.14 20.33 -5.31
N LEU A 114 20.33 19.50 -4.28
CA LEU A 114 19.56 18.28 -4.11
C LEU A 114 18.06 18.64 -3.98
N PRO A 115 17.16 18.05 -4.79
CA PRO A 115 15.74 18.32 -4.72
C PRO A 115 15.18 18.02 -3.33
N ASP A 116 14.15 18.73 -2.90
CA ASP A 116 13.51 18.44 -1.62
C ASP A 116 12.94 17.01 -1.61
N TYR A 117 13.21 16.30 -0.50
CA TYR A 117 12.81 14.90 -0.37
C TYR A 117 11.30 14.73 -0.30
N ARG A 118 10.60 15.66 0.38
CA ARG A 118 9.14 15.62 0.52
C ARG A 118 8.46 15.93 -0.81
N ASP A 119 9.03 16.81 -1.62
CA ASP A 119 8.52 17.06 -2.97
C ASP A 119 8.66 15.81 -3.85
N SER A 120 9.82 15.14 -3.79
CA SER A 120 10.08 13.90 -4.53
C SER A 120 9.11 12.78 -4.11
N VAL A 121 9.00 12.51 -2.81
CA VAL A 121 8.03 11.57 -2.23
C VAL A 121 6.60 11.96 -2.58
N GLY A 122 6.28 13.25 -2.52
CA GLY A 122 4.97 13.79 -2.88
C GLY A 122 4.61 13.56 -4.34
N GLY A 123 5.58 13.62 -5.25
CA GLY A 123 5.43 13.24 -6.65
C GLY A 123 5.06 11.77 -6.80
N TRP A 124 5.78 10.88 -6.12
CA TRP A 124 5.50 9.44 -6.10
C TRP A 124 4.10 9.10 -5.56
N ARG A 125 3.68 9.77 -4.48
CA ARG A 125 2.33 9.59 -3.93
C ARG A 125 1.23 10.00 -4.91
N LYS A 126 1.50 10.96 -5.81
CA LYS A 126 0.55 11.51 -6.79
C LYS A 126 0.56 10.76 -8.13
N ARG A 127 1.63 10.02 -8.44
CA ARG A 127 1.76 9.21 -9.65
C ARG A 127 0.53 8.31 -9.86
N LEU A 128 0.04 8.29 -11.08
CA LEU A 128 -0.92 7.31 -11.60
C LEU A 128 -0.27 6.62 -12.80
N GLY A 129 -0.59 5.35 -13.00
CA GLY A 129 -0.13 4.56 -14.13
C GLY A 129 -0.75 5.02 -15.45
N TYR A 130 -0.09 4.69 -16.56
CA TYR A 130 -0.40 5.19 -17.90
C TYR A 130 -1.75 4.76 -18.48
N VAL A 131 -2.38 3.71 -17.90
CA VAL A 131 -3.64 3.13 -18.40
C VAL A 131 -4.84 3.55 -17.54
N THR A 132 -4.62 4.39 -16.52
CA THR A 132 -5.68 4.83 -15.62
C THR A 132 -6.63 5.79 -16.33
N ARG A 133 -7.92 5.43 -16.41
CA ARG A 133 -9.00 6.27 -16.93
C ARG A 133 -10.07 6.48 -15.85
N PRO A 134 -10.61 7.70 -15.69
CA PRO A 134 -11.75 7.90 -14.79
C PRO A 134 -12.93 7.05 -15.26
N SER A 135 -13.50 6.23 -14.37
CA SER A 135 -14.85 5.71 -14.56
C SER A 135 -15.84 6.69 -13.95
N LEU A 136 -16.71 7.26 -14.79
CA LEU A 136 -17.72 8.21 -14.33
C LEU A 136 -18.74 7.58 -13.37
N GLU A 137 -18.88 6.25 -13.37
CA GLU A 137 -19.76 5.53 -12.45
C GLU A 137 -19.35 5.73 -10.99
N TYR A 138 -18.04 5.77 -10.73
CA TYR A 138 -17.51 6.04 -9.39
C TYR A 138 -17.62 7.50 -8.97
N THR A 139 -18.11 8.40 -9.84
CA THR A 139 -18.50 9.75 -9.43
C THR A 139 -19.66 9.73 -8.43
N ALA A 140 -20.51 8.70 -8.43
CA ALA A 140 -21.56 8.55 -7.43
C ALA A 140 -20.99 8.37 -6.01
N PHE A 141 -19.84 7.69 -5.86
CA PHE A 141 -19.11 7.61 -4.59
C PHE A 141 -18.55 8.95 -4.14
N THR A 142 -18.45 9.91 -5.05
CA THR A 142 -17.90 11.26 -4.79
C THR A 142 -18.95 12.28 -4.39
N SER A 143 -20.23 12.03 -4.71
CA SER A 143 -21.33 12.97 -4.52
C SER A 143 -22.19 12.68 -3.29
N ALA A 144 -22.23 11.45 -2.79
CA ALA A 144 -23.28 11.02 -1.86
C ALA A 144 -23.03 11.28 -0.36
N ALA A 145 -21.87 11.78 0.06
CA ALA A 145 -21.61 12.00 1.49
C ALA A 145 -21.01 13.38 1.81
N ALA A 146 -21.87 14.27 2.33
CA ALA A 146 -21.52 15.47 3.09
C ALA A 146 -20.59 16.48 2.40
N ASN A 147 -21.09 17.21 1.38
CA ASN A 147 -20.51 18.49 0.90
C ASN A 147 -18.98 18.51 0.63
N ARG A 148 -18.37 17.34 0.39
CA ARG A 148 -16.92 17.20 0.19
C ARG A 148 -16.70 16.42 -1.08
N LYS A 149 -16.50 17.16 -2.17
CA LYS A 149 -16.04 16.63 -3.45
C LYS A 149 -14.74 15.86 -3.21
N ILE A 150 -14.77 14.53 -3.25
CA ILE A 150 -13.51 13.78 -3.19
C ILE A 150 -12.72 14.09 -4.47
N PRO A 151 -11.37 14.17 -4.39
CA PRO A 151 -10.57 14.55 -5.55
C PRO A 151 -10.79 13.59 -6.74
N MET A 152 -10.85 14.13 -7.96
CA MET A 152 -10.99 13.33 -9.21
C MET A 152 -9.98 12.18 -9.27
N ARG A 153 -8.78 12.38 -8.74
CA ARG A 153 -7.75 11.35 -8.60
C ARG A 153 -8.23 10.06 -7.93
N ARG A 154 -9.13 10.13 -6.96
CA ARG A 154 -9.68 8.92 -6.31
C ARG A 154 -10.65 8.18 -7.24
N VAL A 155 -11.39 8.90 -8.09
CA VAL A 155 -12.24 8.31 -9.13
C VAL A 155 -11.39 7.62 -10.19
N GLU A 156 -10.30 8.26 -10.61
CA GLU A 156 -9.30 7.67 -11.51
C GLU A 156 -8.76 6.36 -10.96
N MET A 157 -8.40 6.32 -9.68
CA MET A 157 -7.92 5.10 -9.02
C MET A 157 -8.96 3.98 -9.00
N LEU A 158 -10.22 4.29 -8.66
CA LEU A 158 -11.29 3.29 -8.68
C LEU A 158 -11.56 2.78 -10.10
N GLY A 159 -11.30 3.58 -11.13
CA GLY A 159 -11.36 3.16 -12.53
C GLY A 159 -10.42 2.00 -12.89
N ASN A 160 -9.56 1.54 -11.98
CA ASN A 160 -8.71 0.36 -12.16
C ASN A 160 -9.29 -0.93 -11.56
N LEU A 161 -10.39 -0.88 -10.79
CA LEU A 161 -10.97 -2.07 -10.11
C LEU A 161 -11.31 -3.21 -11.08
N TRP A 162 -11.75 -2.88 -12.29
CA TRP A 162 -12.06 -3.86 -13.34
C TRP A 162 -10.88 -4.78 -13.67
N LYS A 163 -9.63 -4.37 -13.45
CA LYS A 163 -8.45 -5.19 -13.79
C LYS A 163 -8.38 -6.51 -13.02
N ILE A 164 -9.09 -6.62 -11.89
CA ILE A 164 -9.27 -7.86 -11.13
C ILE A 164 -10.71 -8.40 -11.21
N GLY A 165 -11.52 -7.87 -12.12
CA GLY A 165 -12.93 -8.21 -12.28
C GLY A 165 -13.85 -7.65 -11.19
N ALA A 166 -13.44 -6.60 -10.49
CA ALA A 166 -14.21 -6.03 -9.39
C ALA A 166 -14.99 -4.77 -9.78
N VAL A 167 -16.22 -4.66 -9.27
CA VAL A 167 -17.06 -3.46 -9.37
C VAL A 167 -17.56 -3.08 -7.98
N ALA A 168 -17.56 -1.77 -7.68
CA ALA A 168 -18.12 -1.23 -6.45
C ALA A 168 -19.44 -0.49 -6.69
N THR A 169 -20.46 -0.75 -5.87
CA THR A 169 -21.73 -0.02 -5.89
C THR A 169 -22.17 0.36 -4.47
N TRP A 170 -23.16 1.25 -4.36
CA TRP A 170 -23.82 1.51 -3.08
C TRP A 170 -24.71 0.33 -2.67
N GLU A 171 -24.72 0.02 -1.38
CA GLU A 171 -25.73 -0.82 -0.74
C GLU A 171 -26.89 0.06 -0.30
N ASN A 172 -28.12 -0.27 -0.70
CA ASN A 172 -29.32 0.45 -0.29
C ASN A 172 -30.35 -0.43 0.43
N ASP A 173 -30.15 -1.75 0.42
CA ASP A 173 -31.17 -2.71 0.87
C ASP A 173 -30.78 -3.44 2.17
N ARG A 174 -29.50 -3.44 2.52
CA ARG A 174 -28.96 -4.18 3.67
C ARG A 174 -28.32 -3.23 4.68
N ASP A 175 -28.74 -3.38 5.93
CA ASP A 175 -28.14 -2.72 7.08
C ASP A 175 -27.21 -3.67 7.84
N GLY A 176 -26.35 -3.11 8.68
CA GLY A 176 -25.60 -3.85 9.72
C GLY A 176 -24.12 -4.08 9.47
N GLU A 177 -23.63 -3.89 8.24
CA GLU A 177 -22.20 -3.93 7.92
C GLU A 177 -21.77 -2.68 7.15
N THR A 178 -20.48 -2.36 7.21
CA THR A 178 -19.93 -1.21 6.46
C THR A 178 -19.73 -1.50 4.96
N SER A 179 -19.58 -2.78 4.61
CA SER A 179 -19.49 -3.26 3.24
C SER A 179 -19.70 -4.78 3.15
N TRP A 180 -20.00 -5.25 1.95
CA TRP A 180 -20.07 -6.67 1.59
C TRP A 180 -19.19 -6.92 0.36
N CYS A 181 -18.18 -7.76 0.52
CA CYS A 181 -17.31 -8.24 -0.56
C CYS A 181 -17.61 -9.71 -0.83
N HIS A 182 -17.99 -10.05 -2.06
CA HIS A 182 -18.34 -11.41 -2.44
C HIS A 182 -18.09 -11.66 -3.93
N VAL A 183 -18.00 -12.94 -4.30
CA VAL A 183 -17.99 -13.38 -5.70
C VAL A 183 -19.39 -13.17 -6.29
N GLY A 184 -19.47 -12.43 -7.38
CA GLY A 184 -20.69 -12.23 -8.16
C GLY A 184 -20.84 -13.30 -9.23
N ARG A 185 -19.83 -13.40 -10.12
CA ARG A 185 -19.78 -14.36 -11.23
C ARG A 185 -18.45 -15.12 -11.23
N HIS A 186 -18.51 -16.44 -11.43
CA HIS A 186 -17.32 -17.24 -11.74
C HIS A 186 -16.98 -17.12 -13.23
N PRO A 187 -15.79 -16.59 -13.59
CA PRO A 187 -15.35 -16.53 -14.98
C PRO A 187 -15.01 -17.90 -15.55
N LEU A 188 -15.00 -18.01 -16.88
CA LEU A 188 -14.44 -19.18 -17.55
C LEU A 188 -12.91 -19.15 -17.49
N PRO A 189 -12.23 -20.31 -17.44
CA PRO A 189 -10.78 -20.38 -17.56
C PRO A 189 -10.24 -19.60 -18.75
N GLY A 190 -9.23 -18.75 -18.53
CA GLY A 190 -8.65 -17.92 -19.58
C GLY A 190 -9.42 -16.61 -19.89
N GLU A 191 -10.58 -16.39 -19.26
CA GLU A 191 -11.30 -15.11 -19.36
C GLU A 191 -10.49 -14.00 -18.64
N SER A 192 -10.50 -12.80 -19.22
CA SER A 192 -9.94 -11.60 -18.62
C SER A 192 -11.03 -10.55 -18.44
N PRO A 193 -11.00 -9.77 -17.35
CA PRO A 193 -12.00 -8.74 -17.15
C PRO A 193 -11.74 -7.55 -18.10
N HIS A 194 -12.75 -6.71 -18.28
CA HIS A 194 -12.71 -5.57 -19.21
C HIS A 194 -13.25 -4.28 -18.56
N PRO A 195 -12.89 -3.09 -19.06
CA PRO A 195 -13.29 -1.82 -18.43
C PRO A 195 -14.80 -1.55 -18.45
N GLU A 196 -15.57 -2.23 -19.30
CA GLU A 196 -17.02 -2.06 -19.42
C GLU A 196 -17.84 -2.98 -18.48
N MET A 197 -17.20 -3.65 -17.53
CA MET A 197 -17.90 -4.53 -16.59
C MET A 197 -18.83 -3.72 -15.67
N THR A 198 -20.01 -4.29 -15.40
CA THR A 198 -21.06 -3.82 -14.49
C THR A 198 -21.18 -4.76 -13.30
N GLU A 199 -22.04 -4.44 -12.33
CA GLU A 199 -22.35 -5.33 -11.21
C GLU A 199 -22.95 -6.68 -11.63
N HIS A 200 -23.47 -6.81 -12.85
CA HIS A 200 -24.13 -8.02 -13.33
C HIS A 200 -23.17 -9.07 -13.92
N ASP A 201 -22.03 -8.62 -14.44
CA ASP A 201 -21.01 -9.46 -15.09
C ASP A 201 -19.66 -9.42 -14.37
N ALA A 202 -19.50 -8.54 -13.36
CA ALA A 202 -18.36 -8.50 -12.45
C ALA A 202 -18.11 -9.84 -11.75
N TRP A 203 -16.82 -10.19 -11.64
CA TRP A 203 -16.39 -11.35 -10.88
C TRP A 203 -16.55 -11.09 -9.38
N TYR A 204 -16.28 -9.86 -8.93
CA TYR A 204 -16.45 -9.42 -7.55
C TYR A 204 -17.38 -8.22 -7.46
N HIS A 205 -18.32 -8.29 -6.51
CA HIS A 205 -19.21 -7.17 -6.22
C HIS A 205 -18.94 -6.63 -4.82
N LEU A 206 -18.48 -5.37 -4.79
CA LEU A 206 -18.12 -4.62 -3.59
C LEU A 206 -19.29 -3.68 -3.25
N ARG A 207 -20.17 -4.09 -2.35
CA ARG A 207 -21.32 -3.28 -1.94
C ARG A 207 -20.93 -2.44 -0.73
N ILE A 208 -20.97 -1.12 -0.85
CA ILE A 208 -20.50 -0.19 0.18
C ILE A 208 -21.69 0.48 0.86
N HIS A 209 -21.71 0.50 2.19
CA HIS A 209 -22.79 1.16 2.92
C HIS A 209 -22.66 2.70 2.87
N PRO A 210 -23.72 3.46 2.51
CA PRO A 210 -23.66 4.93 2.37
C PRO A 210 -23.18 5.68 3.62
N GLU A 211 -23.49 5.16 4.81
CA GLU A 211 -23.08 5.78 6.08
C GLU A 211 -21.56 5.81 6.32
N ILE A 212 -20.77 5.05 5.55
CA ILE A 212 -19.30 5.07 5.64
C ILE A 212 -18.73 6.44 5.25
N GLY A 213 -19.48 7.21 4.44
CA GLY A 213 -19.23 8.60 4.14
C GLY A 213 -17.87 8.86 3.49
N ARG A 214 -16.98 9.59 4.17
CA ARG A 214 -15.66 9.94 3.61
C ARG A 214 -14.68 8.76 3.55
N ASP A 215 -14.98 7.66 4.22
CA ASP A 215 -14.12 6.48 4.32
C ASP A 215 -14.40 5.44 3.21
N VAL A 216 -15.23 5.76 2.20
CA VAL A 216 -15.59 4.86 1.08
C VAL A 216 -14.35 4.23 0.43
N ILE A 217 -13.34 5.02 0.09
CA ILE A 217 -12.14 4.50 -0.58
C ILE A 217 -11.35 3.57 0.35
N VAL A 218 -11.37 3.85 1.66
CA VAL A 218 -10.76 3.00 2.66
C VAL A 218 -11.49 1.66 2.75
N GLU A 219 -12.81 1.70 2.69
CA GLU A 219 -13.65 0.51 2.72
C GLU A 219 -13.50 -0.36 1.47
N ILE A 220 -13.41 0.27 0.29
CA ILE A 220 -13.12 -0.43 -0.96
C ILE A 220 -11.74 -1.09 -0.88
N ALA A 221 -10.71 -0.39 -0.43
CA ALA A 221 -9.37 -0.96 -0.27
C ALA A 221 -9.33 -2.11 0.75
N ARG A 222 -10.11 -2.03 1.82
CA ARG A 222 -10.28 -3.14 2.78
C ARG A 222 -10.91 -4.36 2.10
N CYS A 223 -11.94 -4.18 1.28
CA CYS A 223 -12.56 -5.27 0.53
C CYS A 223 -11.60 -5.88 -0.52
N LEU A 224 -10.80 -5.05 -1.18
CA LEU A 224 -9.72 -5.52 -2.07
C LEU A 224 -8.73 -6.38 -1.29
N ALA A 225 -8.35 -5.95 -0.08
CA ALA A 225 -7.46 -6.73 0.77
C ALA A 225 -8.06 -8.11 1.10
N GLU A 226 -9.37 -8.21 1.35
CA GLU A 226 -10.02 -9.49 1.60
C GLU A 226 -9.88 -10.47 0.42
N ILE A 227 -10.02 -9.99 -0.81
CA ILE A 227 -9.83 -10.81 -2.02
C ILE A 227 -8.38 -11.27 -2.12
N HIS A 228 -7.43 -10.33 -1.99
CA HIS A 228 -6.01 -10.62 -2.15
C HIS A 228 -5.42 -11.48 -1.01
N LEU A 229 -5.98 -11.38 0.20
CA LEU A 229 -5.61 -12.19 1.37
C LEU A 229 -6.28 -13.58 1.38
N GLY A 230 -7.20 -13.85 0.45
CA GLY A 230 -7.93 -15.12 0.33
C GLY A 230 -9.08 -15.29 1.31
N TYR A 231 -9.57 -14.21 1.93
CA TYR A 231 -10.80 -14.23 2.73
C TYR A 231 -12.07 -14.22 1.86
N VAL A 232 -11.92 -13.83 0.60
CA VAL A 232 -12.85 -14.07 -0.50
C VAL A 232 -12.12 -14.90 -1.54
N GLU A 233 -12.81 -15.84 -2.17
CA GLU A 233 -12.24 -16.73 -3.20
C GLU A 233 -11.49 -15.91 -4.27
N LYS A 234 -10.23 -16.27 -4.53
CA LYS A 234 -9.37 -15.60 -5.51
C LYS A 234 -9.48 -16.33 -6.86
N LEU A 235 -10.03 -15.66 -7.87
CA LEU A 235 -10.47 -16.31 -9.12
C LEU A 235 -9.39 -16.40 -10.20
N TRP A 236 -8.23 -15.76 -10.00
CA TRP A 236 -7.15 -15.66 -10.98
C TRP A 236 -5.82 -16.28 -10.51
N ASP A 237 -5.82 -16.93 -9.36
CA ASP A 237 -4.62 -17.52 -8.76
C ASP A 237 -5.03 -18.58 -7.74
N ALA A 238 -4.07 -19.42 -7.31
CA ALA A 238 -4.31 -20.33 -6.20
C ALA A 238 -4.62 -19.51 -4.92
N PRO A 239 -5.56 -19.98 -4.08
CA PRO A 239 -5.85 -19.29 -2.82
C PRO A 239 -4.57 -19.28 -1.96
N PRO A 240 -4.25 -18.14 -1.31
CA PRO A 240 -3.18 -18.13 -0.32
C PRO A 240 -3.55 -19.02 0.87
N PRO A 241 -2.58 -19.36 1.74
CA PRO A 241 -2.88 -20.07 2.99
C PRO A 241 -4.01 -19.38 3.76
N GLU A 242 -4.86 -20.15 4.44
CA GLU A 242 -5.95 -19.58 5.23
C GLU A 242 -5.42 -18.61 6.29
N GLY A 243 -6.10 -17.48 6.42
CA GLY A 243 -5.87 -16.51 7.49
C GLY A 243 -6.94 -16.62 8.56
N ALA A 244 -6.61 -16.19 9.78
CA ALA A 244 -7.56 -16.17 10.90
C ALA A 244 -7.99 -14.75 11.31
N GLN A 245 -7.40 -13.72 10.70
CA GLN A 245 -7.49 -12.32 11.14
C GLN A 245 -8.08 -11.43 10.03
N ARG A 246 -9.23 -11.82 9.47
CA ARG A 246 -9.90 -11.16 8.32
C ARG A 246 -9.96 -9.64 8.44
N GLY A 247 -10.59 -9.15 9.51
CA GLY A 247 -10.74 -7.71 9.74
C GLY A 247 -9.39 -7.00 9.92
N PRO A 248 -8.58 -7.39 10.92
CA PRO A 248 -7.29 -6.76 11.20
C PRO A 248 -6.30 -6.76 10.03
N GLU A 249 -6.11 -7.89 9.34
CA GLU A 249 -5.14 -7.96 8.22
C GLU A 249 -5.60 -7.12 7.02
N SER A 250 -6.91 -7.15 6.72
CA SER A 250 -7.46 -6.36 5.61
C SER A 250 -7.38 -4.86 5.88
N GLU A 251 -7.64 -4.44 7.12
CA GLU A 251 -7.51 -3.04 7.53
C GLU A 251 -6.04 -2.58 7.50
N ALA A 252 -5.09 -3.43 7.94
CA ALA A 252 -3.67 -3.12 7.91
C ALA A 252 -3.13 -2.98 6.48
N ALA A 253 -3.54 -3.86 5.55
CA ALA A 253 -3.12 -3.77 4.17
C ALA A 253 -3.66 -2.49 3.49
N ALA A 254 -4.93 -2.16 3.71
CA ALA A 254 -5.53 -0.92 3.23
C ALA A 254 -4.83 0.32 3.84
N TYR A 255 -4.52 0.29 5.15
CA TYR A 255 -3.82 1.36 5.85
C TYR A 255 -2.45 1.67 5.26
N ILE A 256 -1.70 0.63 4.87
CA ILE A 256 -0.38 0.78 4.25
C ILE A 256 -0.51 1.33 2.83
N ALA A 257 -1.35 0.70 2.00
CA ALA A 257 -1.48 1.04 0.58
C ALA A 257 -2.00 2.48 0.37
N LEU A 258 -3.02 2.89 1.13
CA LEU A 258 -3.70 4.16 0.89
C LEU A 258 -2.87 5.38 1.26
N GLU A 259 -2.08 5.31 2.34
CA GLU A 259 -1.18 6.41 2.68
C GLU A 259 -0.16 6.65 1.55
N ARG A 260 0.40 5.56 1.01
CA ARG A 260 1.35 5.57 -0.13
C ARG A 260 0.73 6.17 -1.40
N LEU A 261 -0.60 6.19 -1.48
CA LEU A 261 -1.40 6.82 -2.55
C LEU A 261 -1.96 8.21 -2.19
N TRP A 262 -1.50 8.84 -1.10
CA TRP A 262 -2.01 10.13 -0.60
C TRP A 262 -3.51 10.13 -0.28
N ILE A 263 -4.03 8.98 0.13
CA ILE A 263 -5.40 8.85 0.62
C ILE A 263 -5.34 8.80 2.15
N PRO A 264 -6.04 9.72 2.85
CA PRO A 264 -6.03 9.74 4.30
C PRO A 264 -6.54 8.42 4.89
N GLN A 265 -5.97 8.05 6.04
CA GLN A 265 -6.45 6.93 6.85
C GLN A 265 -7.94 7.04 7.20
N ARG A 266 -8.55 5.90 7.56
CA ARG A 266 -9.92 5.82 8.05
C ARG A 266 -10.16 6.85 9.15
N SER A 267 -11.27 7.56 9.06
CA SER A 267 -11.59 8.57 10.04
C SER A 267 -12.08 8.02 11.38
N ARG A 268 -12.81 6.91 11.36
CA ARG A 268 -13.20 6.17 12.55
C ARG A 268 -12.09 5.17 12.89
N ARG A 269 -11.54 5.27 14.10
CA ARG A 269 -10.49 4.34 14.58
C ARG A 269 -11.10 2.98 14.90
N THR A 270 -10.74 1.98 14.10
CA THR A 270 -11.04 0.55 14.32
C THR A 270 -10.36 0.04 15.58
N ASP A 271 -10.80 -1.11 16.08
CA ASP A 271 -10.15 -1.78 17.22
C ASP A 271 -8.68 -2.10 16.89
N TRP A 272 -8.42 -2.68 15.72
CA TRP A 272 -7.06 -2.93 15.22
C TRP A 272 -6.20 -1.66 15.28
N TYR A 273 -6.69 -0.52 14.77
CA TYR A 273 -5.90 0.72 14.75
C TYR A 273 -5.56 1.21 16.17
N ARG A 274 -6.49 1.06 17.12
CA ARG A 274 -6.24 1.43 18.53
C ARG A 274 -5.14 0.57 19.13
N ARG A 275 -5.21 -0.75 18.95
CA ARG A 275 -4.20 -1.70 19.44
C ARG A 275 -2.85 -1.48 18.78
N TYR A 276 -2.85 -1.30 17.46
CA TYR A 276 -1.66 -0.97 16.67
C TYR A 276 -0.99 0.29 17.20
N THR A 277 -1.71 1.41 17.34
CA THR A 277 -1.13 2.67 17.82
C THR A 277 -0.74 2.65 19.30
N ALA A 278 -1.36 1.80 20.12
CA ALA A 278 -0.97 1.56 21.49
C ALA A 278 0.33 0.74 21.64
N GLY A 279 0.87 0.20 20.54
CA GLY A 279 2.06 -0.66 20.58
C GLY A 279 1.78 -2.03 21.18
N GLU A 280 0.53 -2.49 21.11
CA GLU A 280 0.19 -3.85 21.51
C GLU A 280 0.75 -4.85 20.49
N PRO A 281 1.36 -5.97 20.94
CA PRO A 281 1.77 -7.03 20.04
C PRO A 281 0.57 -7.58 19.25
N MET A 282 0.74 -7.75 17.94
CA MET A 282 -0.26 -8.43 17.14
C MET A 282 -0.33 -9.93 17.51
N PRO A 283 -1.48 -10.59 17.32
CA PRO A 283 -1.60 -12.04 17.49
C PRO A 283 -0.56 -12.80 16.65
N VAL A 284 -0.15 -13.98 17.12
CA VAL A 284 0.91 -14.77 16.45
C VAL A 284 0.51 -15.18 15.04
N GLU A 285 -0.78 -15.41 14.85
CA GLU A 285 -1.42 -15.75 13.58
C GLU A 285 -1.58 -14.55 12.62
N PHE A 286 -1.25 -13.33 13.04
CA PHE A 286 -1.33 -12.15 12.17
C PHE A 286 -0.18 -12.16 11.15
N ARG A 287 -0.52 -12.19 9.86
CA ARG A 287 0.45 -12.43 8.78
C ARG A 287 0.98 -11.14 8.18
N TRP A 288 1.93 -10.49 8.85
CA TRP A 288 2.59 -9.27 8.34
C TRP A 288 3.13 -9.42 6.91
N ASN A 289 3.74 -10.56 6.59
CA ASN A 289 4.26 -10.82 5.23
C ASN A 289 3.15 -10.82 4.16
N ALA A 290 1.97 -11.35 4.48
CA ALA A 290 0.83 -11.32 3.58
C ALA A 290 0.26 -9.90 3.47
N VAL A 291 0.14 -9.19 4.59
CA VAL A 291 -0.32 -7.79 4.66
C VAL A 291 0.54 -6.87 3.79
N PHE A 292 1.86 -6.95 3.88
CA PHE A 292 2.76 -6.13 3.04
C PHE A 292 2.61 -6.45 1.55
N ARG A 293 2.60 -7.74 1.19
CA ARG A 293 2.40 -8.17 -0.21
C ARG A 293 1.06 -7.68 -0.76
N VAL A 294 0.00 -7.76 0.03
CA VAL A 294 -1.34 -7.33 -0.39
C VAL A 294 -1.43 -5.80 -0.46
N ALA A 295 -0.76 -5.07 0.44
CA ALA A 295 -0.66 -3.62 0.35
C ALA A 295 -0.02 -3.17 -0.97
N GLU A 296 1.05 -3.86 -1.42
CA GLU A 296 1.68 -3.63 -2.73
C GLU A 296 0.70 -3.88 -3.88
N GLN A 297 -0.02 -5.00 -3.85
CA GLN A 297 -1.01 -5.34 -4.89
C GLN A 297 -2.16 -4.33 -4.96
N ILE A 298 -2.65 -3.84 -3.81
CA ILE A 298 -3.68 -2.79 -3.75
C ILE A 298 -3.13 -1.46 -4.28
N GLU A 299 -1.91 -1.09 -3.88
CA GLU A 299 -1.24 0.11 -4.35
C GLU A 299 -1.08 0.09 -5.88
N ASP A 300 -0.57 -1.00 -6.43
CA ASP A 300 -0.35 -1.17 -7.87
C ASP A 300 -1.67 -1.19 -8.63
N LEU A 301 -2.70 -1.85 -8.09
CA LEU A 301 -4.04 -1.88 -8.68
C LEU A 301 -4.63 -0.48 -8.75
N LEU A 302 -4.74 0.21 -7.61
CA LEU A 302 -5.35 1.54 -7.55
C LEU A 302 -4.54 2.59 -8.32
N ARG A 303 -3.21 2.48 -8.31
CA ARG A 303 -2.35 3.33 -9.14
C ARG A 303 -2.55 3.08 -10.64
N GLY A 304 -2.87 1.84 -11.02
CA GLY A 304 -3.08 1.41 -12.39
C GLY A 304 -1.87 0.74 -13.03
N ASP A 305 -0.91 0.30 -12.22
CA ASP A 305 0.30 -0.43 -12.65
C ASP A 305 0.01 -1.93 -12.86
N THR A 306 -1.06 -2.46 -12.26
CA THR A 306 -1.53 -3.83 -12.48
C THR A 306 -2.05 -4.02 -13.91
N ALA A 307 -1.68 -5.12 -14.56
CA ALA A 307 -2.30 -5.59 -15.81
C ALA A 307 -3.59 -6.37 -15.50
N PRO A 308 -4.56 -6.45 -16.44
CA PRO A 308 -5.76 -7.26 -16.24
C PRO A 308 -5.39 -8.73 -15.95
N VAL A 309 -6.01 -9.29 -14.92
CA VAL A 309 -5.77 -10.68 -14.53
C VAL A 309 -6.44 -11.64 -15.52
N THR A 310 -6.07 -12.92 -15.45
CA THR A 310 -6.71 -13.98 -16.25
C THR A 310 -7.22 -15.05 -15.30
N ALA A 311 -8.46 -15.48 -15.50
CA ALA A 311 -9.12 -16.48 -14.66
C ALA A 311 -8.32 -17.79 -14.65
N TYR A 312 -8.10 -18.31 -13.44
CA TYR A 312 -7.30 -19.51 -13.23
C TYR A 312 -8.04 -20.75 -13.72
N ALA A 313 -7.36 -21.62 -14.47
CA ALA A 313 -7.98 -22.81 -15.05
C ALA A 313 -8.20 -23.96 -14.07
N GLY A 314 -7.67 -23.89 -12.84
CA GLY A 314 -7.62 -25.03 -11.93
C GLY A 314 -6.58 -26.04 -12.40
N GLY A 315 -5.50 -26.22 -11.63
CA GLY A 315 -4.65 -27.40 -11.75
C GLY A 315 -5.44 -28.59 -11.20
N SER A 316 -5.81 -29.51 -12.09
CA SER A 316 -6.38 -30.82 -11.77
C SER A 316 -5.47 -31.66 -10.88
#